data_AF-A0A5N5MYX7-F1
#
_entry.id   AF-A0A5N5MYX7-F1
#
_cell.length_a   1.000
_cell.length_b   1.000
_cell.length_c   1.000
_cell.angle_alpha   90.00
_cell.angle_beta   90.00
_cell.angle_gamma   90.00
#
_symmetry.space_group_name_H-M   'P 1'
#
loop_
_entity.id
_entity.type
_entity.pdbx_description
1 polymer ?
#
loop_
_entity_poly.entity_id
_entity_poly.type
_entity_poly.pdbx_seq_one_letter_code
_entity_poly.pdbx_strand_id
1 'polypeptide(L)'
;MDRLVVRLKRLSSVRHRQHRRLESQVSQYELEPDLEPEPEPPLVNDEKKPAAGLQNRRISKHHLDFALAFTPTTPTMATTPAEPFSPRHASPCSQLEGLPFETQQTILSAAPDLPTLRAMVLASPTLHSVYRQDRMRILKECIDRIIGHDAHATYLTSTETFRRSDITKPMISDFLEEYKESLRPGNPPPTLANAKVRLEDYVQIARFHFSVVEPLTERFATWALDGLAALDPKAPVEKPLSDAERTRIQRAIYRLETFCNLCSLRSPFHMWAARQRLEILCVFPAWEVEEILCIHHFLKERVDSVFNEISELPWPLKPDGRSLITDLGEPNSDMRNYILSRGLTPLLRLVKTKDPSKLTNLLRRQFNDEHFFVSTREDWLDSVASSYATWDRNMPRAPLADNFLTVSRDAQDVRRAELYSVARRRARPGGGDGL
;
A
#
# COMPACT_ATOMS: atom_id res chain seq x y z
N MET A 1 37.60 -28.79 -8.55
CA MET A 1 37.77 -27.48 -9.22
C MET A 1 37.58 -27.58 -10.75
N ASP A 2 38.18 -28.54 -11.43
CA ASP A 2 38.16 -28.60 -12.91
C ASP A 2 36.78 -28.78 -13.56
N ARG A 3 35.87 -29.53 -12.93
CA ARG A 3 34.48 -29.67 -13.45
C ARG A 3 33.69 -28.36 -13.40
N LEU A 4 34.02 -27.46 -12.48
CA LEU A 4 33.34 -26.18 -12.28
C LEU A 4 33.85 -25.15 -13.31
N VAL A 5 35.14 -25.17 -13.60
CA VAL A 5 35.77 -24.36 -14.67
C VAL A 5 35.25 -24.76 -16.06
N VAL A 6 35.09 -26.06 -16.33
CA VAL A 6 34.51 -26.55 -17.59
C VAL A 6 33.04 -26.12 -17.74
N ARG A 7 32.27 -26.11 -16.64
CA ARG A 7 30.86 -25.67 -16.65
C ARG A 7 30.74 -24.16 -16.89
N LEU A 8 31.64 -23.35 -16.32
CA LEU A 8 31.70 -21.91 -16.54
C LEU A 8 32.13 -21.55 -17.97
N LYS A 9 33.10 -22.27 -18.56
CA LYS A 9 33.48 -22.10 -19.97
C LYS A 9 32.36 -22.46 -20.94
N ARG A 10 31.56 -23.49 -20.64
CA ARG A 10 30.37 -23.83 -21.44
C ARG A 10 29.28 -22.76 -21.35
N LEU A 11 29.06 -22.19 -20.17
CA LEU A 11 28.07 -21.12 -19.98
C LEU A 11 28.47 -19.80 -20.66
N SER A 12 29.76 -19.43 -20.68
CA SER A 12 30.20 -18.23 -21.41
C SER A 12 30.12 -18.40 -22.92
N SER A 13 30.40 -19.61 -23.43
CA SER A 13 30.28 -19.93 -24.87
C SER A 13 28.83 -19.89 -25.37
N VAL A 14 27.87 -20.36 -24.56
CA VAL A 14 26.44 -20.27 -24.89
C VAL A 14 25.95 -18.82 -24.90
N ARG A 15 26.41 -18.00 -23.95
CA ARG A 15 26.07 -16.55 -23.90
C ARG A 15 26.60 -15.78 -25.10
N HIS A 16 27.82 -16.07 -25.56
CA HIS A 16 28.39 -15.44 -26.75
C HIS A 16 27.66 -15.84 -28.05
N ARG A 17 27.15 -17.07 -28.16
CA ARG A 17 26.36 -17.50 -29.32
C ARG A 17 24.97 -16.86 -29.35
N GLN A 18 24.36 -16.61 -28.19
CA GLN A 18 23.08 -15.91 -28.10
C GLN A 18 23.21 -14.41 -28.45
N HIS A 19 24.29 -13.76 -28.01
CA HIS A 19 24.54 -12.35 -28.34
C HIS A 19 24.72 -12.13 -29.85
N ARG A 20 25.51 -12.98 -30.53
CA ARG A 20 25.68 -12.89 -32.00
C ARG A 20 24.39 -13.15 -32.78
N ARG A 21 23.48 -13.99 -32.27
CA ARG A 21 22.17 -14.23 -32.91
C ARG A 21 21.25 -13.02 -32.80
N LEU A 22 21.32 -12.27 -31.71
CA LEU A 22 20.55 -11.04 -31.52
C LEU A 22 21.13 -9.91 -32.38
N GLU A 23 22.45 -9.77 -32.46
CA GLU A 23 23.10 -8.81 -33.37
C GLU A 23 22.77 -9.09 -34.84
N SER A 24 22.70 -10.36 -35.27
CA SER A 24 22.29 -10.71 -36.64
C SER A 24 20.81 -10.46 -36.94
N GLN A 25 19.95 -10.44 -35.91
CA GLN A 25 18.51 -10.14 -36.06
C GLN A 25 18.23 -8.64 -36.08
N VAL A 26 19.04 -7.83 -35.39
CA VAL A 26 18.94 -6.37 -35.41
C VAL A 26 19.43 -5.79 -36.75
N SER A 27 20.41 -6.42 -37.38
CA SER A 27 20.94 -6.00 -38.68
C SER A 27 20.00 -6.23 -39.89
N GLN A 28 18.84 -6.89 -39.70
CA GLN A 28 17.88 -7.18 -40.78
C GLN A 28 16.77 -6.13 -40.96
N TYR A 29 16.77 -5.03 -40.18
CA TYR A 29 15.70 -4.03 -40.20
C TYR A 29 16.15 -2.59 -40.46
N GLU A 30 17.29 -2.37 -41.12
CA GLU A 30 17.68 -1.03 -41.59
C GLU A 30 17.86 -1.01 -43.11
N LEU A 31 17.03 -0.16 -43.76
CA LEU A 31 17.17 0.54 -45.06
C LEU A 31 15.99 0.32 -46.04
N GLU A 32 15.06 1.27 -46.05
CA GLU A 32 14.58 1.88 -47.30
C GLU A 32 14.85 3.40 -47.24
N PRO A 33 15.29 4.05 -48.34
CA PRO A 33 15.74 5.44 -48.33
C PRO A 33 14.75 6.44 -48.97
N ASP A 34 15.04 7.71 -48.70
CA ASP A 34 14.72 8.93 -49.46
C ASP A 34 13.30 9.54 -49.42
N LEU A 35 13.16 10.56 -48.56
CA LEU A 35 12.43 11.80 -48.88
C LEU A 35 13.27 13.01 -48.40
N GLU A 36 13.56 13.91 -49.35
CA GLU A 36 14.40 15.11 -49.21
C GLU A 36 13.86 16.15 -48.19
N PRO A 37 14.71 17.01 -47.61
CA PRO A 37 14.30 18.03 -46.66
C PRO A 37 13.92 19.36 -47.33
N GLU A 38 12.78 19.94 -46.91
CA GLU A 38 12.43 21.34 -47.21
C GLU A 38 13.26 22.34 -46.38
N PRO A 39 13.51 23.56 -46.88
CA PRO A 39 14.47 24.51 -46.32
C PRO A 39 13.92 25.34 -45.15
N GLU A 40 14.78 25.59 -44.15
CA GLU A 40 14.54 26.52 -43.05
C GLU A 40 14.45 28.00 -43.51
N PRO A 41 13.57 28.83 -42.91
CA PRO A 41 13.65 30.28 -43.02
C PRO A 41 14.52 30.91 -41.91
N PRO A 42 15.02 32.14 -42.13
CA PRO A 42 16.24 32.64 -41.49
C PRO A 42 16.05 33.23 -40.09
N LEU A 43 17.16 33.15 -39.34
CA LEU A 43 17.44 33.79 -38.06
C LEU A 43 17.26 35.32 -38.10
N VAL A 44 16.49 35.85 -37.16
CA VAL A 44 16.52 37.26 -36.76
C VAL A 44 17.15 37.33 -35.37
N ASN A 45 18.33 37.96 -35.30
CA ASN A 45 18.98 38.38 -34.07
C ASN A 45 18.39 39.72 -33.63
N ASP A 46 18.09 39.86 -32.35
CA ASP A 46 18.07 41.17 -31.70
C ASP A 46 18.64 41.10 -30.27
N GLU A 47 19.50 42.07 -29.99
CA GLU A 47 20.33 42.20 -28.78
C GLU A 47 19.61 42.93 -27.62
N LYS A 48 20.14 42.67 -26.40
CA LYS A 48 20.30 43.55 -25.20
C LYS A 48 19.21 43.61 -24.09
N LYS A 49 19.57 42.92 -22.96
CA LYS A 49 19.69 43.33 -21.52
C LYS A 49 18.52 44.04 -20.79
N PRO A 50 18.47 44.13 -19.42
CA PRO A 50 19.17 43.39 -18.34
C PRO A 50 18.27 42.94 -17.13
N ALA A 51 18.89 42.20 -16.19
CA ALA A 51 18.67 42.13 -14.73
C ALA A 51 17.36 41.58 -14.07
N ALA A 52 17.60 40.64 -13.13
CA ALA A 52 16.93 40.38 -11.85
C ALA A 52 15.52 39.75 -11.78
N GLY A 53 15.42 38.70 -10.95
CA GLY A 53 14.28 38.47 -10.04
C GLY A 53 13.25 37.38 -10.40
N LEU A 54 13.17 36.37 -9.53
CA LEU A 54 11.97 35.61 -9.10
C LEU A 54 10.94 35.15 -10.15
N GLN A 55 10.73 33.83 -10.25
CA GLN A 55 9.44 33.10 -10.09
C GLN A 55 9.55 31.67 -10.66
N ASN A 56 9.33 30.63 -9.86
CA ASN A 56 8.04 30.00 -9.47
C ASN A 56 7.40 29.08 -10.54
N ARG A 57 7.07 27.88 -10.04
CA ARG A 57 5.96 26.97 -10.43
C ARG A 57 6.12 26.06 -11.66
N ARG A 58 6.00 24.76 -11.38
CA ARG A 58 4.83 23.93 -11.76
C ARG A 58 4.66 22.80 -10.73
N ILE A 59 3.96 23.09 -9.63
CA ILE A 59 3.32 22.05 -8.80
C ILE A 59 1.87 22.00 -9.24
N SER A 60 1.46 20.82 -9.69
CA SER A 60 0.11 20.53 -10.16
C SER A 60 -0.91 20.79 -9.05
N LYS A 61 -1.83 21.73 -9.28
CA LYS A 61 -2.96 22.04 -8.40
C LYS A 61 -4.04 20.97 -8.57
N HIS A 62 -4.14 20.07 -7.61
CA HIS A 62 -5.43 19.52 -7.21
C HIS A 62 -5.66 19.89 -5.74
N HIS A 63 -6.13 21.12 -5.55
CA HIS A 63 -6.79 21.55 -4.33
C HIS A 63 -8.18 20.90 -4.30
N LEU A 64 -8.47 20.15 -3.24
CA LEU A 64 -9.84 19.89 -2.81
C LEU A 64 -9.95 20.46 -1.40
N ASP A 65 -10.63 21.60 -1.34
CA ASP A 65 -10.97 22.30 -0.12
C ASP A 65 -11.91 21.43 0.72
N PHE A 66 -11.55 21.27 1.99
CA PHE A 66 -12.44 20.76 3.02
C PHE A 66 -13.34 21.91 3.46
N ALA A 67 -14.38 22.20 2.66
CA ALA A 67 -15.38 23.21 2.97
C ALA A 67 -16.55 22.56 3.73
N LEU A 68 -16.59 22.74 5.05
CA LEU A 68 -17.81 22.58 5.84
C LEU A 68 -18.57 23.91 5.77
N ALA A 69 -19.64 23.95 4.97
CA ALA A 69 -20.55 25.09 4.92
C ALA A 69 -21.65 24.91 5.97
N PHE A 70 -21.67 25.77 6.99
CA PHE A 70 -22.88 26.09 7.75
C PHE A 70 -23.13 27.59 7.59
N THR A 71 -24.20 27.95 6.90
CA THR A 71 -24.72 29.32 6.84
C THR A 71 -25.61 29.57 8.06
N PRO A 72 -25.41 30.66 8.82
CA PRO A 72 -26.33 31.04 9.88
C PRO A 72 -27.46 31.92 9.30
N THR A 73 -28.71 31.48 9.47
CA THR A 73 -29.90 32.29 9.17
C THR A 73 -30.20 33.19 10.38
N THR A 74 -30.20 34.50 10.17
CA THR A 74 -30.54 35.53 11.17
C THR A 74 -32.05 35.54 11.46
N PRO A 75 -32.51 35.84 12.70
CA PRO A 75 -33.92 35.77 13.07
C PRO A 75 -34.67 37.10 12.84
N THR A 76 -35.97 36.98 12.57
CA THR A 76 -36.94 38.09 12.49
C THR A 76 -37.66 38.28 13.85
N MET A 77 -37.86 39.53 14.25
CA MET A 77 -38.49 39.95 15.51
C MET A 77 -40.03 39.91 15.49
N ALA A 78 -40.67 39.58 16.63
CA ALA A 78 -41.85 40.24 17.24
C ALA A 78 -42.20 39.53 18.59
N THR A 79 -42.10 40.18 19.77
CA THR A 79 -43.19 40.77 20.63
C THR A 79 -44.24 39.73 21.09
N THR A 80 -44.62 39.48 22.37
CA THR A 80 -44.85 40.29 23.61
C THR A 80 -44.97 39.28 24.82
N PRO A 81 -45.00 39.69 26.12
CA PRO A 81 -44.63 38.88 27.30
C PRO A 81 -45.82 38.29 28.09
N ALA A 82 -45.61 37.13 28.76
CA ALA A 82 -46.41 36.71 29.91
C ALA A 82 -45.68 35.65 30.78
N GLU A 83 -45.52 36.02 32.05
CA GLU A 83 -45.32 35.24 33.29
C GLU A 83 -44.05 34.39 33.58
N PRO A 84 -43.55 34.45 34.84
CA PRO A 84 -42.28 33.87 35.23
C PRO A 84 -42.49 32.47 35.83
N PHE A 85 -42.52 31.45 34.99
CA PHE A 85 -42.18 30.12 35.47
C PHE A 85 -40.67 30.01 35.51
N SER A 86 -40.10 30.15 36.71
CA SER A 86 -38.69 29.83 36.97
C SER A 86 -38.37 28.47 36.36
N PRO A 87 -37.53 28.41 35.31
CA PRO A 87 -36.90 27.16 34.97
C PRO A 87 -35.96 26.89 36.15
N ARG A 88 -36.24 25.83 36.89
CA ARG A 88 -35.20 25.20 37.72
C ARG A 88 -33.95 25.15 36.84
N HIS A 89 -32.90 25.84 37.26
CA HIS A 89 -31.60 25.75 36.65
C HIS A 89 -31.29 24.25 36.55
N ALA A 90 -31.47 23.69 35.35
CA ALA A 90 -30.77 22.48 34.99
C ALA A 90 -29.32 22.91 35.15
N SER A 91 -28.68 22.50 36.26
CA SER A 91 -27.25 22.63 36.44
C SER A 91 -26.63 22.29 35.09
N PRO A 92 -25.87 23.20 34.46
CA PRO A 92 -25.30 22.91 33.16
C PRO A 92 -24.47 21.65 33.38
N CYS A 93 -25.01 20.55 32.86
CA CYS A 93 -24.45 19.24 33.01
C CYS A 93 -22.97 19.35 32.69
N SER A 94 -22.13 18.71 33.47
CA SER A 94 -20.67 18.68 33.37
C SER A 94 -20.23 18.26 31.97
N GLN A 95 -20.38 19.14 31.00
CA GLN A 95 -20.12 18.89 29.60
C GLN A 95 -18.62 19.00 29.41
N LEU A 96 -18.07 18.06 28.66
CA LEU A 96 -16.67 18.02 28.23
C LEU A 96 -16.18 19.39 27.71
N GLU A 97 -17.10 20.19 27.15
CA GLU A 97 -16.89 21.53 26.61
C GLU A 97 -16.71 22.65 27.66
N GLY A 98 -17.14 22.42 28.90
CA GLY A 98 -16.96 23.35 30.02
C GLY A 98 -15.61 23.17 30.75
N LEU A 99 -14.82 22.16 30.38
CA LEU A 99 -13.50 21.93 30.95
C LEU A 99 -12.49 22.97 30.46
N PRO A 100 -11.42 23.25 31.22
CA PRO A 100 -10.31 24.09 30.74
C PRO A 100 -9.71 23.58 29.43
N PHE A 101 -9.16 24.50 28.64
CA PHE A 101 -8.56 24.21 27.33
C PHE A 101 -7.53 23.06 27.41
N GLU A 102 -6.68 23.07 28.43
CA GLU A 102 -5.62 22.09 28.65
C GLU A 102 -6.20 20.69 28.91
N THR A 103 -7.32 20.61 29.62
CA THR A 103 -8.02 19.34 29.89
C THR A 103 -8.67 18.82 28.62
N GLN A 104 -9.35 19.68 27.85
CA GLN A 104 -9.94 19.31 26.56
C GLN A 104 -8.86 18.82 25.57
N GLN A 105 -7.74 19.53 25.50
CA GLN A 105 -6.60 19.18 24.66
C GLN A 105 -6.00 17.82 25.07
N THR A 106 -5.83 17.60 26.37
CA THR A 106 -5.34 16.31 26.90
C THR A 106 -6.28 15.18 26.55
N ILE A 107 -7.59 15.39 26.65
CA ILE A 107 -8.61 14.40 26.28
C ILE A 107 -8.56 14.08 24.78
N LEU A 108 -8.41 15.10 23.92
CA LEU A 108 -8.25 14.88 22.48
C LEU A 108 -6.96 14.14 22.15
N SER A 109 -5.82 14.49 22.76
CA SER A 109 -4.56 13.74 22.58
C SER A 109 -4.66 12.31 23.09
N ALA A 110 -5.50 12.06 24.10
CA ALA A 110 -5.73 10.73 24.65
C ALA A 110 -6.68 9.86 23.81
N ALA A 111 -7.24 10.35 22.70
CA ALA A 111 -8.18 9.61 21.86
C ALA A 111 -7.59 8.28 21.33
N PRO A 112 -8.23 7.12 21.62
CA PRO A 112 -7.63 5.80 21.45
C PRO A 112 -7.26 5.49 20.00
N ASP A 113 -8.02 6.01 19.04
CA ASP A 113 -7.72 5.89 17.62
C ASP A 113 -8.05 7.17 16.82
N LEU A 114 -7.56 7.22 15.58
CA LEU A 114 -7.85 8.32 14.66
C LEU A 114 -9.36 8.49 14.37
N PRO A 115 -10.14 7.40 14.12
CA PRO A 115 -11.60 7.48 13.99
C PRO A 115 -12.29 8.14 15.18
N THR A 116 -11.92 7.78 16.41
CA THR A 116 -12.47 8.33 17.65
C THR A 116 -12.10 9.80 17.78
N LEU A 117 -10.84 10.16 17.53
CA LEU A 117 -10.42 11.56 17.49
C LEU A 117 -11.27 12.37 16.50
N ARG A 118 -11.47 11.83 15.29
CA ARG A 118 -12.32 12.46 14.27
C ARG A 118 -13.76 12.62 14.76
N ALA A 119 -14.33 11.59 15.38
CA ALA A 119 -15.69 11.64 15.91
C ALA A 119 -15.84 12.71 17.00
N MET A 120 -14.90 12.78 17.95
CA MET A 120 -14.88 13.79 19.02
C MET A 120 -14.80 15.22 18.46
N VAL A 121 -13.91 15.42 17.48
CA VAL A 121 -13.74 16.72 16.80
C VAL A 121 -14.99 17.12 16.02
N LEU A 122 -15.71 16.17 15.43
CA LEU A 122 -16.94 16.45 14.68
C LEU A 122 -18.16 16.63 15.58
N ALA A 123 -18.17 16.03 16.78
CA ALA A 123 -19.30 16.07 17.70
C ALA A 123 -19.44 17.43 18.41
N SER A 124 -18.38 18.24 18.49
CA SER A 124 -18.37 19.50 19.24
C SER A 124 -17.58 20.60 18.53
N PRO A 125 -18.20 21.76 18.25
CA PRO A 125 -17.49 22.95 17.76
C PRO A 125 -16.39 23.43 18.72
N THR A 126 -16.61 23.26 20.03
CA THR A 126 -15.65 23.63 21.08
C THR A 126 -14.40 22.74 20.98
N LEU A 127 -14.57 21.42 20.92
CA LEU A 127 -13.44 20.50 20.73
C LEU A 127 -12.78 20.66 19.37
N HIS A 128 -13.54 21.00 18.32
CA HIS A 128 -12.96 21.35 17.03
C HIS A 128 -12.06 22.59 17.11
N SER A 129 -12.44 23.61 17.88
CA SER A 129 -11.60 24.78 18.12
C SER A 129 -10.29 24.40 18.82
N VAL A 130 -10.35 23.58 19.88
CA VAL A 130 -9.17 23.07 20.57
C VAL A 130 -8.27 22.27 19.63
N TYR A 131 -8.87 21.36 18.85
CA TYR A 131 -8.15 20.59 17.83
C TYR A 131 -7.46 21.49 16.80
N ARG A 132 -8.11 22.58 16.37
CA ARG A 132 -7.48 23.51 15.42
C ARG A 132 -6.31 24.28 16.01
N GLN A 133 -6.39 24.64 17.29
CA GLN A 133 -5.35 25.41 17.98
C GLN A 133 -4.09 24.59 18.23
N ASP A 134 -4.22 23.30 18.60
CA ASP A 134 -3.07 22.42 18.84
C ASP A 134 -3.10 21.13 18.00
N ARG A 135 -3.40 21.30 16.72
CA ARG A 135 -3.60 20.21 15.77
C ARG A 135 -2.40 19.28 15.66
N MET A 136 -1.21 19.87 15.69
CA MET A 136 0.06 19.16 15.54
C MET A 136 0.27 18.20 16.70
N ARG A 137 0.18 18.69 17.94
CA ARG A 137 0.38 17.86 19.12
C ARG A 137 -0.65 16.75 19.20
N ILE A 138 -1.93 17.08 19.01
CA ILE A 138 -3.02 16.10 19.10
C ILE A 138 -2.86 14.99 18.06
N LEU A 139 -2.58 15.34 16.80
CA LEU A 139 -2.36 14.33 15.75
C LEU A 139 -1.10 13.51 16.00
N LYS A 140 -0.01 14.15 16.45
CA LYS A 140 1.24 13.48 16.77
C LYS A 140 1.04 12.43 17.85
N GLU A 141 0.47 12.81 19.00
CA GLU A 141 0.23 11.89 20.11
C GLU A 141 -0.68 10.72 19.70
N CYS A 142 -1.72 11.00 18.92
CA CYS A 142 -2.63 9.97 18.42
C CYS A 142 -1.91 8.99 17.48
N ILE A 143 -1.20 9.49 16.46
CA ILE A 143 -0.51 8.67 15.45
C ILE A 143 0.63 7.86 16.07
N ASP A 144 1.46 8.51 16.89
CA ASP A 144 2.64 7.89 17.50
C ASP A 144 2.24 6.73 18.42
N ARG A 145 1.12 6.88 19.17
CA ARG A 145 0.63 5.82 20.07
C ARG A 145 0.10 4.59 19.34
N ILE A 146 -0.65 4.76 18.25
CA ILE A 146 -1.40 3.64 17.64
C ILE A 146 -0.52 2.85 16.69
N ILE A 147 0.21 3.54 15.82
CA ILE A 147 0.85 2.95 14.63
C ILE A 147 2.27 3.48 14.40
N GLY A 148 2.71 4.42 15.26
CA GLY A 148 3.89 5.29 15.15
C GLY A 148 4.91 4.89 14.10
N HIS A 149 5.80 3.95 14.43
CA HIS A 149 6.95 3.59 13.59
C HIS A 149 6.54 3.15 12.18
N ASP A 150 5.53 2.28 12.05
CA ASP A 150 5.08 1.74 10.77
C ASP A 150 4.45 2.84 9.89
N ALA A 151 3.67 3.74 10.50
CA ALA A 151 3.04 4.86 9.79
C ALA A 151 4.06 5.91 9.33
N HIS A 152 5.05 6.24 10.17
CA HIS A 152 6.14 7.14 9.81
C HIS A 152 7.03 6.55 8.71
N ALA A 153 7.44 5.28 8.83
CA ALA A 153 8.19 4.57 7.80
C ALA A 153 7.47 4.60 6.43
N THR A 154 6.17 4.34 6.44
CA THR A 154 5.35 4.38 5.23
C THR A 154 5.30 5.78 4.63
N TYR A 155 5.10 6.81 5.46
CA TYR A 155 5.10 8.19 5.00
C TYR A 155 6.44 8.58 4.40
N LEU A 156 7.55 8.34 5.10
CA LEU A 156 8.89 8.71 4.66
C LEU A 156 9.24 8.06 3.32
N THR A 157 9.03 6.75 3.19
CA THR A 157 9.27 6.01 1.94
C THR A 157 8.34 6.45 0.81
N SER A 158 7.21 7.09 1.13
CA SER A 158 6.29 7.66 0.14
C SER A 158 6.68 9.07 -0.34
N THR A 159 7.63 9.74 0.31
CA THR A 159 8.02 11.12 -0.03
C THR A 159 8.81 11.18 -1.34
N GLU A 160 8.67 12.29 -2.06
CA GLU A 160 9.42 12.51 -3.30
C GLU A 160 10.93 12.59 -3.06
N THR A 161 11.34 13.15 -1.91
CA THR A 161 12.73 13.18 -1.47
C THR A 161 13.31 11.78 -1.34
N PHE A 162 12.53 10.83 -0.82
CA PHE A 162 12.95 9.44 -0.73
C PHE A 162 13.00 8.77 -2.11
N ARG A 163 12.08 9.12 -3.02
CA ARG A 163 12.01 8.54 -4.37
C ARG A 163 13.01 9.10 -5.37
N ARG A 164 13.48 10.33 -5.20
CA ARG A 164 14.40 11.01 -6.14
C ARG A 164 15.85 11.03 -5.71
N SER A 165 16.19 10.45 -4.57
CA SER A 165 17.59 10.50 -4.12
C SER A 165 18.47 9.70 -5.09
N ASP A 166 19.28 10.41 -5.86
CA ASP A 166 20.31 9.84 -6.75
C ASP A 166 21.39 9.04 -5.99
N ILE A 167 21.30 9.00 -4.65
CA ILE A 167 22.20 8.34 -3.72
C ILE A 167 21.45 7.20 -3.05
N THR A 168 21.48 6.06 -3.72
CA THR A 168 20.36 5.14 -3.64
C THR A 168 20.70 4.03 -2.62
N LYS A 169 21.54 3.00 -2.88
CA LYS A 169 21.55 1.77 -2.03
C LYS A 169 21.91 1.98 -0.57
N PRO A 170 22.93 2.80 -0.27
CA PRO A 170 23.26 3.13 1.11
C PRO A 170 22.06 3.71 1.85
N MET A 171 21.26 4.58 1.22
CA MET A 171 20.11 5.21 1.87
C MET A 171 18.99 4.22 2.23
N ILE A 172 18.72 3.20 1.41
CA ILE A 172 17.78 2.14 1.81
C ILE A 172 18.35 1.34 2.97
N SER A 173 19.64 0.99 2.92
CA SER A 173 20.28 0.27 4.03
C SER A 173 20.24 1.10 5.32
N ASP A 174 20.59 2.38 5.24
CA ASP A 174 20.59 3.34 6.35
C ASP A 174 19.18 3.52 6.90
N PHE A 175 18.17 3.64 6.03
CA PHE A 175 16.77 3.68 6.43
C PHE A 175 16.34 2.40 7.14
N LEU A 176 16.71 1.22 6.62
CA LEU A 176 16.34 -0.05 7.24
C LEU A 176 17.02 -0.22 8.61
N GLU A 177 18.27 0.20 8.75
CA GLU A 177 18.95 0.21 10.04
C GLU A 177 18.32 1.23 11.01
N GLU A 178 18.04 2.46 10.56
CA GLU A 178 17.32 3.46 11.37
C GLU A 178 15.93 2.94 11.79
N TYR A 179 15.23 2.29 10.87
CA TYR A 179 13.93 1.69 11.15
C TYR A 179 14.04 0.59 12.21
N LYS A 180 15.00 -0.34 12.09
CA LYS A 180 15.28 -1.37 13.10
C LYS A 180 15.58 -0.76 14.47
N GLU A 181 16.43 0.26 14.50
CA GLU A 181 16.75 0.96 15.73
C GLU A 181 15.51 1.64 16.31
N SER A 182 14.66 2.24 15.48
CA SER A 182 13.42 2.88 15.92
C SER A 182 12.43 1.90 16.57
N LEU A 183 12.44 0.62 16.17
CA LEU A 183 11.57 -0.41 16.77
C LEU A 183 11.97 -0.79 18.21
N ARG A 184 13.13 -0.35 18.69
CA ARG A 184 13.55 -0.59 20.07
C ARG A 184 12.72 0.27 21.04
N PRO A 185 12.32 -0.27 22.20
CA PRO A 185 11.51 0.48 23.15
C PRO A 185 12.14 1.82 23.55
N GLY A 186 11.36 2.90 23.47
CA GLY A 186 11.79 4.24 23.86
C GLY A 186 12.51 5.04 22.78
N ASN A 187 12.80 4.44 21.62
CA ASN A 187 13.37 5.19 20.50
C ASN A 187 12.29 5.97 19.74
N PRO A 188 12.64 7.14 19.17
CA PRO A 188 11.70 7.91 18.37
C PRO A 188 11.37 7.18 17.06
N PRO A 189 10.24 7.51 16.41
CA PRO A 189 9.94 7.06 15.06
C PRO A 189 11.06 7.40 14.07
N PRO A 190 11.21 6.62 12.97
CA PRO A 190 12.20 6.94 11.95
C PRO A 190 11.93 8.35 11.39
N THR A 191 12.99 9.08 11.07
CA THR A 191 12.92 10.42 10.47
C THR A 191 14.00 10.57 9.43
N LEU A 192 13.70 11.22 8.30
CA LEU A 192 14.79 11.63 7.40
C LEU A 192 15.77 12.50 8.19
N ALA A 193 17.06 12.15 8.20
CA ALA A 193 18.08 12.89 8.95
C ALA A 193 17.96 14.40 8.67
N ASN A 194 17.69 15.18 9.72
CA ASN A 194 17.46 16.64 9.71
C ASN A 194 16.09 17.14 9.22
N ALA A 195 15.12 16.28 8.92
CA ALA A 195 13.78 16.70 8.55
C ALA A 195 12.99 17.15 9.78
N LYS A 196 12.69 18.45 9.86
CA LYS A 196 11.76 18.98 10.85
C LYS A 196 10.36 18.44 10.54
N VAL A 197 9.81 17.60 11.42
CA VAL A 197 8.46 17.07 11.28
C VAL A 197 7.44 18.20 11.31
N ARG A 198 6.56 18.26 10.32
CA ARG A 198 5.54 19.32 10.16
C ARG A 198 4.14 18.78 10.36
N LEU A 199 3.20 19.69 10.61
CA LEU A 199 1.77 19.36 10.70
C LEU A 199 1.27 18.67 9.44
N GLU A 200 1.73 19.13 8.27
CA GLU A 200 1.34 18.57 6.98
C GLU A 200 1.67 17.07 6.90
N ASP A 201 2.78 16.64 7.50
CA ASP A 201 3.23 15.26 7.46
C ASP A 201 2.22 14.35 8.21
N TYR A 202 1.82 14.73 9.42
CA TYR A 202 0.78 14.02 10.18
C TYR A 202 -0.59 14.07 9.51
N VAL A 203 -0.93 15.18 8.84
CA VAL A 203 -2.16 15.27 8.07
C VAL A 203 -2.15 14.29 6.90
N GLN A 204 -1.01 14.09 6.23
CA GLN A 204 -0.91 13.09 5.16
C GLN A 204 -1.00 11.66 5.70
N ILE A 205 -0.37 11.37 6.84
CA ILE A 205 -0.51 10.07 7.50
C ILE A 205 -1.97 9.80 7.83
N ALA A 206 -2.67 10.75 8.46
CA ALA A 206 -4.08 10.62 8.80
C ALA A 206 -4.96 10.45 7.54
N ARG A 207 -4.67 11.19 6.46
CA ARG A 207 -5.37 11.02 5.18
C ARG A 207 -5.18 9.62 4.60
N PHE A 208 -3.96 9.11 4.57
CA PHE A 208 -3.68 7.75 4.11
C PHE A 208 -4.39 6.72 5.00
N HIS A 209 -4.37 6.92 6.32
CA HIS A 209 -5.07 6.08 7.27
C HIS A 209 -6.56 5.96 6.94
N PHE A 210 -7.27 7.09 6.86
CA PHE A 210 -8.72 7.08 6.60
C PHE A 210 -9.10 6.65 5.18
N SER A 211 -8.26 6.96 4.18
CA SER A 211 -8.60 6.70 2.78
C SER A 211 -8.22 5.30 2.31
N VAL A 212 -7.18 4.70 2.91
CA VAL A 212 -6.58 3.44 2.48
C VAL A 212 -6.56 2.39 3.58
N VAL A 213 -5.93 2.68 4.71
CA VAL A 213 -5.68 1.69 5.76
C VAL A 213 -7.00 1.21 6.37
N GLU A 214 -7.80 2.15 6.84
CA GLU A 214 -9.07 1.86 7.52
C GLU A 214 -10.03 1.05 6.64
N PRO A 215 -10.33 1.44 5.37
CA PRO A 215 -11.20 0.63 4.53
C PRO A 215 -10.60 -0.73 4.15
N LEU A 216 -9.27 -0.88 4.11
CA LEU A 216 -8.63 -2.17 3.84
C LEU A 216 -8.70 -3.08 5.06
N THR A 217 -8.48 -2.55 6.27
CA THR A 217 -8.63 -3.28 7.53
C THR A 217 -9.99 -3.94 7.62
N GLU A 218 -11.08 -3.19 7.40
CA GLU A 218 -12.44 -3.74 7.47
C GLU A 218 -12.69 -4.83 6.42
N ARG A 219 -12.16 -4.65 5.21
CA ARG A 219 -12.32 -5.62 4.10
C ARG A 219 -11.52 -6.89 4.34
N PHE A 220 -10.29 -6.75 4.81
CA PHE A 220 -9.44 -7.88 5.17
C PHE A 220 -10.06 -8.66 6.33
N ALA A 221 -10.49 -7.96 7.39
CA ALA A 221 -11.18 -8.57 8.53
C ALA A 221 -12.40 -9.38 8.10
N THR A 222 -13.26 -8.79 7.26
CA THR A 222 -14.43 -9.49 6.72
C THR A 222 -14.03 -10.74 5.94
N TRP A 223 -13.08 -10.62 5.01
CA TRP A 223 -12.59 -11.76 4.23
C TRP A 223 -12.00 -12.87 5.09
N ALA A 224 -11.18 -12.52 6.10
CA ALA A 224 -10.56 -13.49 6.98
C ALA A 224 -11.60 -14.22 7.84
N LEU A 225 -12.56 -13.49 8.42
CA LEU A 225 -13.63 -14.08 9.22
C LEU A 225 -14.57 -14.96 8.38
N ASP A 226 -14.88 -14.57 7.15
CA ASP A 226 -15.67 -15.38 6.22
C ASP A 226 -14.94 -16.69 5.84
N GLY A 227 -13.62 -16.61 5.63
CA GLY A 227 -12.77 -17.78 5.39
C GLY A 227 -12.76 -18.74 6.59
N LEU A 228 -12.62 -18.21 7.81
CA LEU A 228 -12.68 -19.02 9.04
C LEU A 228 -14.04 -19.68 9.23
N ALA A 229 -15.14 -18.95 8.98
CA ALA A 229 -16.48 -19.51 9.06
C ALA A 229 -16.74 -20.62 8.02
N ALA A 230 -16.10 -20.54 6.85
CA ALA A 230 -16.17 -21.59 5.84
C ALA A 230 -15.43 -22.88 6.25
N LEU A 231 -14.38 -22.76 7.08
CA LEU A 231 -13.62 -23.90 7.60
C LEU A 231 -14.31 -24.56 8.80
N ASP A 232 -14.85 -23.75 9.71
CA ASP A 232 -15.65 -24.24 10.84
C ASP A 232 -16.89 -23.36 11.07
N PRO A 233 -18.07 -23.78 10.54
CA PRO A 233 -19.32 -23.06 10.72
C PRO A 233 -19.81 -22.97 12.18
N LYS A 234 -19.22 -23.77 13.09
CA LYS A 234 -19.62 -23.82 14.50
C LYS A 234 -18.70 -22.99 15.40
N ALA A 235 -17.57 -22.53 14.89
CA ALA A 235 -16.67 -21.67 15.66
C ALA A 235 -17.34 -20.31 15.92
N PRO A 236 -17.34 -19.82 17.17
CA PRO A 236 -17.84 -18.49 17.46
C PRO A 236 -16.93 -17.45 16.78
N VAL A 237 -17.49 -16.74 15.79
CA VAL A 237 -16.81 -15.63 15.14
C VAL A 237 -17.07 -14.37 15.97
N GLU A 238 -16.12 -13.97 16.81
CA GLU A 238 -16.22 -12.72 17.57
C GLU A 238 -16.25 -11.52 16.63
N LYS A 239 -17.32 -10.72 16.75
CA LYS A 239 -17.49 -9.43 16.08
C LYS A 239 -17.99 -8.41 17.12
N PRO A 240 -17.44 -7.18 17.17
CA PRO A 240 -16.37 -6.63 16.33
C PRO A 240 -14.98 -7.19 16.66
N LEU A 241 -13.99 -6.93 15.79
CA LEU A 241 -12.58 -7.23 16.08
C LEU A 241 -12.15 -6.55 17.39
N SER A 242 -11.25 -7.20 18.13
CA SER A 242 -10.58 -6.54 19.25
C SER A 242 -9.68 -5.40 18.75
N ASP A 243 -9.47 -4.38 19.58
CA ASP A 243 -8.59 -3.25 19.25
C ASP A 243 -7.16 -3.70 18.94
N ALA A 244 -6.69 -4.75 19.61
CA ALA A 244 -5.38 -5.34 19.37
C ALA A 244 -5.28 -5.95 17.96
N GLU A 245 -6.24 -6.79 17.55
CA GLU A 245 -6.24 -7.41 16.22
C GLU A 245 -6.40 -6.37 15.11
N ARG A 246 -7.26 -5.38 15.33
CA ARG A 246 -7.40 -4.24 14.42
C ARG A 246 -6.09 -3.50 14.23
N THR A 247 -5.40 -3.19 15.32
CA THR A 247 -4.09 -2.51 15.28
C THR A 247 -3.05 -3.36 14.57
N ARG A 248 -3.01 -4.68 14.80
CA ARG A 248 -2.10 -5.60 14.11
C ARG A 248 -2.31 -5.59 12.59
N ILE A 249 -3.57 -5.68 12.14
CA ILE A 249 -3.93 -5.59 10.72
C ILE A 249 -3.49 -4.24 10.13
N GLN A 250 -3.77 -3.13 10.82
CA GLN A 250 -3.37 -1.80 10.37
C GLN A 250 -1.85 -1.68 10.22
N ARG A 251 -1.07 -2.17 11.20
CA ARG A 251 0.40 -2.19 11.12
C ARG A 251 0.90 -3.03 9.95
N ALA A 252 0.32 -4.21 9.73
CA ALA A 252 0.66 -5.07 8.58
C ALA A 252 0.42 -4.36 7.23
N ILE A 253 -0.67 -3.60 7.12
CA ILE A 253 -0.99 -2.78 5.95
C ILE A 253 0.07 -1.70 5.72
N TYR A 254 0.48 -0.96 6.77
CA TYR A 254 1.56 0.03 6.65
C TYR A 254 2.89 -0.61 6.23
N ARG A 255 3.27 -1.73 6.82
CA ARG A 255 4.50 -2.46 6.45
C ARG A 255 4.46 -2.94 5.01
N LEU A 256 3.33 -3.44 4.54
CA LEU A 256 3.16 -3.82 3.13
C LEU A 256 3.31 -2.60 2.21
N GLU A 257 2.75 -1.44 2.55
CA GLU A 257 2.94 -0.22 1.76
C GLU A 257 4.40 0.25 1.78
N THR A 258 5.08 0.17 2.94
CA THR A 258 6.51 0.45 3.06
C THR A 258 7.31 -0.48 2.14
N PHE A 259 7.02 -1.78 2.19
CA PHE A 259 7.64 -2.76 1.31
C PHE A 259 7.38 -2.44 -0.17
N CYS A 260 6.15 -2.08 -0.53
CA CYS A 260 5.83 -1.61 -1.89
C CYS A 260 6.66 -0.37 -2.26
N ASN A 261 6.78 0.63 -1.39
CA ASN A 261 7.57 1.83 -1.69
C ASN A 261 9.07 1.49 -1.90
N LEU A 262 9.62 0.53 -1.15
CA LEU A 262 11.03 0.12 -1.25
C LEU A 262 11.33 -0.83 -2.42
N CYS A 263 10.41 -1.74 -2.74
CA CYS A 263 10.66 -2.86 -3.65
C CYS A 263 9.97 -2.75 -5.02
N SER A 264 9.08 -1.77 -5.22
CA SER A 264 8.28 -1.68 -6.46
C SER A 264 8.88 -0.74 -7.50
N LEU A 265 8.14 -0.53 -8.59
CA LEU A 265 8.39 0.52 -9.59
C LEU A 265 8.40 1.94 -9.01
N ARG A 266 7.91 2.14 -7.77
CA ARG A 266 8.01 3.41 -7.04
C ARG A 266 9.39 3.61 -6.40
N SER A 267 10.17 2.53 -6.30
CA SER A 267 11.54 2.56 -5.80
C SER A 267 12.46 3.08 -6.91
N PRO A 268 13.34 4.04 -6.63
CA PRO A 268 14.30 4.55 -7.60
C PRO A 268 15.30 3.49 -8.11
N PHE A 269 15.24 2.28 -7.55
CA PHE A 269 16.29 1.27 -7.66
C PHE A 269 15.93 0.05 -8.42
N HIS A 270 14.63 -0.12 -8.70
CA HIS A 270 14.20 -1.30 -9.38
C HIS A 270 14.74 -2.55 -8.67
N MET A 271 14.52 -2.65 -7.34
CA MET A 271 14.97 -3.77 -6.49
C MET A 271 14.20 -5.04 -6.86
N TRP A 272 14.52 -5.58 -8.03
CA TRP A 272 13.82 -6.69 -8.65
C TRP A 272 14.33 -8.03 -8.15
N ALA A 273 15.60 -8.08 -7.75
CA ALA A 273 16.22 -9.33 -7.31
C ALA A 273 15.55 -9.84 -6.03
N ALA A 274 15.05 -11.07 -6.07
CA ALA A 274 14.38 -11.73 -4.94
C ALA A 274 15.19 -11.65 -3.63
N ARG A 275 16.52 -11.73 -3.71
CA ARG A 275 17.43 -11.61 -2.55
C ARG A 275 17.30 -10.26 -1.82
N GLN A 276 17.20 -9.16 -2.55
CA GLN A 276 17.11 -7.83 -1.96
C GLN A 276 15.75 -7.62 -1.26
N ARG A 277 14.68 -8.18 -1.84
CA ARG A 277 13.35 -8.19 -1.22
C ARG A 277 13.35 -9.01 0.07
N LEU A 278 14.04 -10.15 0.08
CA LEU A 278 14.26 -10.95 1.28
C LEU A 278 15.03 -10.17 2.36
N GLU A 279 16.09 -9.46 1.99
CA GLU A 279 16.87 -8.63 2.94
C GLU A 279 15.99 -7.57 3.63
N ILE A 280 15.03 -6.98 2.91
CA ILE A 280 14.04 -6.06 3.49
C ILE A 280 13.08 -6.79 4.44
N LEU A 281 12.55 -7.96 4.07
CA LEU A 281 11.65 -8.70 4.95
C LEU A 281 12.34 -9.22 6.21
N CYS A 282 13.64 -9.52 6.14
CA CYS A 282 14.45 -9.94 7.29
C CYS A 282 14.62 -8.84 8.36
N VAL A 283 14.18 -7.61 8.09
CA VAL A 283 14.08 -6.56 9.12
C VAL A 283 12.97 -6.84 10.12
N PHE A 284 11.93 -7.55 9.70
CA PHE A 284 10.79 -7.88 10.53
C PHE A 284 10.96 -9.26 11.16
N PRO A 285 10.50 -9.46 12.41
CA PRO A 285 10.34 -10.78 12.97
C PRO A 285 9.34 -11.59 12.13
N ALA A 286 9.51 -12.90 12.12
CA ALA A 286 8.80 -13.77 11.18
C ALA A 286 7.27 -13.73 11.31
N TRP A 287 6.72 -13.46 12.49
CA TRP A 287 5.26 -13.27 12.64
C TRP A 287 4.75 -11.99 11.99
N GLU A 288 5.54 -10.91 11.98
CA GLU A 288 5.17 -9.68 11.26
C GLU A 288 5.29 -9.86 9.75
N VAL A 289 6.25 -10.68 9.29
CA VAL A 289 6.33 -11.09 7.88
C VAL A 289 5.08 -11.87 7.49
N GLU A 290 4.63 -12.81 8.31
CA GLU A 290 3.40 -13.56 8.07
C GLU A 290 2.19 -12.61 7.97
N GLU A 291 2.06 -11.64 8.89
CA GLU A 291 1.01 -10.62 8.84
C GLU A 291 1.03 -9.84 7.51
N ILE A 292 2.21 -9.42 7.02
CA ILE A 292 2.37 -8.77 5.71
C ILE A 292 1.91 -9.69 4.58
N LEU A 293 2.32 -10.97 4.63
CA LEU A 293 2.00 -11.97 3.61
C LEU A 293 0.50 -12.29 3.58
N CYS A 294 -0.20 -12.29 4.73
CA CYS A 294 -1.65 -12.44 4.80
C CYS A 294 -2.37 -11.30 4.06
N ILE A 295 -1.99 -10.04 4.31
CA ILE A 295 -2.56 -8.88 3.61
C ILE A 295 -2.26 -8.98 2.10
N HIS A 296 -1.03 -9.33 1.75
CA HIS A 296 -0.63 -9.54 0.36
C HIS A 296 -1.48 -10.62 -0.33
N HIS A 297 -1.70 -11.75 0.33
CA HIS A 297 -2.49 -12.86 -0.20
C HIS A 297 -3.95 -12.44 -0.44
N PHE A 298 -4.57 -11.75 0.52
CA PHE A 298 -5.89 -11.17 0.35
C PHE A 298 -5.95 -10.26 -0.88
N LEU A 299 -5.01 -9.33 -1.04
CA LEU A 299 -4.98 -8.41 -2.18
C LEU A 299 -4.78 -9.14 -3.50
N LYS A 300 -3.93 -10.16 -3.51
CA LYS A 300 -3.68 -11.03 -4.67
C LYS A 300 -4.98 -11.69 -5.14
N GLU A 301 -5.74 -12.31 -4.25
CA GLU A 301 -7.03 -12.91 -4.59
C GLU A 301 -8.02 -11.89 -5.16
N ARG A 302 -8.03 -10.66 -4.61
CA ARG A 302 -8.91 -9.61 -5.13
C ARG A 302 -8.51 -9.16 -6.53
N VAL A 303 -7.21 -9.06 -6.83
CA VAL A 303 -6.74 -8.75 -8.17
C VAL A 303 -7.05 -9.90 -9.13
N ASP A 304 -6.83 -11.14 -8.72
CA ASP A 304 -7.17 -12.34 -9.51
C ASP A 304 -8.67 -12.38 -9.86
N SER A 305 -9.54 -12.06 -8.89
CA SER A 305 -10.99 -11.95 -9.12
C SER A 305 -11.33 -10.89 -10.16
N VAL A 306 -10.67 -9.72 -10.12
CA VAL A 306 -10.89 -8.65 -11.11
C VAL A 306 -10.40 -9.07 -12.50
N PHE A 307 -9.28 -9.81 -12.58
CA PHE A 307 -8.77 -10.32 -13.86
C PHE A 307 -9.74 -11.29 -14.50
N ASN A 308 -10.30 -12.21 -13.71
CA ASN A 308 -11.32 -13.14 -14.17
C ASN A 308 -12.60 -12.40 -14.60
N GLU A 309 -13.06 -11.40 -13.85
CA GLU A 309 -14.25 -10.62 -14.23
C GLU A 309 -14.08 -9.92 -15.59
N ILE A 310 -12.91 -9.33 -15.82
CA ILE A 310 -12.62 -8.60 -17.07
C ILE A 310 -12.35 -9.57 -18.24
N SER A 311 -11.85 -10.77 -17.97
CA SER A 311 -11.62 -11.76 -19.04
C SER A 311 -12.92 -12.25 -19.68
N GLU A 312 -14.02 -12.25 -18.94
CA GLU A 312 -15.35 -12.59 -19.44
C GLU A 312 -15.98 -11.47 -20.29
N LEU A 313 -15.42 -10.25 -20.29
CA LEU A 313 -15.96 -9.15 -21.09
C LEU A 313 -15.68 -9.33 -22.60
N PRO A 314 -16.52 -8.78 -23.49
CA PRO A 314 -16.22 -8.70 -24.92
C PRO A 314 -14.89 -8.00 -25.21
N TRP A 315 -14.16 -8.46 -26.23
CA TRP A 315 -12.87 -7.89 -26.69
C TRP A 315 -12.74 -6.36 -26.70
N PRO A 316 -13.70 -5.56 -27.21
CA PRO A 316 -13.56 -4.09 -27.23
C PRO A 316 -13.54 -3.46 -25.83
N LEU A 317 -13.97 -4.19 -24.80
CA LEU A 317 -13.99 -3.76 -23.41
C LEU A 317 -12.80 -4.29 -22.59
N LYS A 318 -11.87 -5.03 -23.21
CA LYS A 318 -10.65 -5.52 -22.55
C LYS A 318 -9.54 -4.47 -22.60
N PRO A 319 -8.62 -4.45 -21.62
CA PRO A 319 -7.46 -3.57 -21.66
C PRO A 319 -6.48 -3.99 -22.77
N ASP A 320 -6.32 -3.12 -23.77
CA ASP A 320 -5.30 -3.01 -24.82
C ASP A 320 -4.60 -4.31 -25.25
N GLY A 321 -5.36 -5.29 -25.74
CA GLY A 321 -4.83 -6.51 -26.39
C GLY A 321 -4.00 -7.42 -25.47
N ARG A 322 -3.95 -7.12 -24.17
CA ARG A 322 -3.17 -7.83 -23.17
C ARG A 322 -4.02 -8.89 -22.50
N SER A 323 -3.56 -10.14 -22.52
CA SER A 323 -4.28 -11.21 -21.85
C SER A 323 -4.02 -11.18 -20.34
N LEU A 324 -5.06 -10.79 -19.58
CA LEU A 324 -5.07 -10.85 -18.11
C LEU A 324 -5.06 -12.29 -17.59
N ILE A 325 -5.42 -13.23 -18.46
CA ILE A 325 -5.47 -14.67 -18.19
C ILE A 325 -4.49 -15.35 -19.14
N THR A 326 -3.73 -16.32 -18.67
CA THR A 326 -2.83 -17.14 -19.49
C THR A 326 -3.62 -18.09 -20.37
N ASP A 327 -2.96 -18.72 -21.34
CA ASP A 327 -3.59 -19.76 -22.18
C ASP A 327 -4.08 -20.97 -21.36
N LEU A 328 -3.61 -21.11 -20.12
CA LEU A 328 -4.03 -22.15 -19.17
C LEU A 328 -5.27 -21.76 -18.34
N GLY A 329 -5.84 -20.57 -18.56
CA GLY A 329 -6.98 -20.08 -17.78
C GLY A 329 -6.60 -19.52 -16.41
N GLU A 330 -5.32 -19.23 -16.16
CA GLU A 330 -4.84 -18.70 -14.88
C GLU A 330 -4.57 -17.20 -14.95
N PRO A 331 -4.79 -16.42 -13.88
CA PRO A 331 -4.42 -15.00 -13.86
C PRO A 331 -2.94 -14.78 -14.18
N ASN A 332 -2.66 -13.84 -15.07
CA ASN A 332 -1.32 -13.48 -15.51
C ASN A 332 -0.50 -12.96 -14.32
N SER A 333 0.47 -13.76 -13.85
CA SER A 333 1.25 -13.47 -12.65
C SER A 333 2.09 -12.20 -12.79
N ASP A 334 2.64 -11.93 -13.97
CA ASP A 334 3.42 -10.73 -14.25
C ASP A 334 2.56 -9.46 -14.10
N MET A 335 1.38 -9.45 -14.74
CA MET A 335 0.45 -8.32 -14.64
C MET A 335 -0.08 -8.12 -13.22
N ARG A 336 -0.37 -9.23 -12.52
CA ARG A 336 -0.83 -9.17 -11.14
C ARG A 336 0.24 -8.61 -10.23
N ASN A 337 1.46 -9.14 -10.29
CA ASN A 337 2.59 -8.69 -9.47
C ASN A 337 2.92 -7.22 -9.77
N TYR A 338 2.84 -6.82 -11.04
CA TYR A 338 2.94 -5.43 -11.45
C TYR A 338 1.91 -4.56 -10.70
N ILE A 339 0.62 -4.91 -10.75
CA ILE A 339 -0.45 -4.16 -10.09
C ILE A 339 -0.25 -4.12 -8.57
N LEU A 340 0.07 -5.26 -7.95
CA LEU A 340 0.26 -5.33 -6.51
C LEU A 340 1.44 -4.47 -6.04
N SER A 341 2.49 -4.37 -6.84
CA SER A 341 3.65 -3.54 -6.53
C SER A 341 3.35 -2.03 -6.55
N ARG A 342 2.28 -1.57 -7.21
CA ARG A 342 1.95 -0.13 -7.33
C ARG A 342 1.55 0.54 -6.00
N GLY A 343 1.38 -0.24 -4.95
CA GLY A 343 0.98 0.21 -3.62
C GLY A 343 -0.52 0.12 -3.38
N LEU A 344 -0.93 0.39 -2.15
CA LEU A 344 -2.26 0.10 -1.65
C LEU A 344 -3.33 1.09 -2.11
N THR A 345 -2.95 2.34 -2.40
CA THR A 345 -3.90 3.35 -2.90
C THR A 345 -4.57 2.95 -4.23
N PRO A 346 -3.81 2.62 -5.30
CA PRO A 346 -4.42 2.15 -6.55
C PRO A 346 -5.13 0.81 -6.40
N LEU A 347 -4.60 -0.11 -5.58
CA LEU A 347 -5.24 -1.39 -5.29
C LEU A 347 -6.60 -1.22 -4.65
N LEU A 348 -6.73 -0.38 -3.63
CA LEU A 348 -8.02 -0.16 -2.98
C LEU A 348 -9.05 0.44 -3.96
N ARG A 349 -8.64 1.29 -4.90
CA ARG A 349 -9.54 1.79 -5.95
C ARG A 349 -10.04 0.66 -6.85
N LEU A 350 -9.15 -0.27 -7.22
CA LEU A 350 -9.52 -1.47 -7.96
C LEU A 350 -10.55 -2.30 -7.16
N VAL A 351 -10.21 -2.65 -5.92
CA VAL A 351 -11.04 -3.51 -5.04
C VAL A 351 -12.39 -2.88 -4.67
N LYS A 352 -12.49 -1.54 -4.65
CA LYS A 352 -13.76 -0.83 -4.39
C LYS A 352 -14.66 -0.72 -5.62
N THR A 353 -14.12 -0.82 -6.83
CA THR A 353 -14.88 -0.58 -8.06
C THR A 353 -15.66 -1.82 -8.43
N LYS A 354 -16.99 -1.70 -8.55
CA LYS A 354 -17.89 -2.79 -8.96
C LYS A 354 -18.30 -2.73 -10.43
N ASP A 355 -18.01 -1.62 -11.10
CA ASP A 355 -18.41 -1.39 -12.49
C ASP A 355 -17.30 -1.91 -13.42
N PRO A 356 -17.57 -2.93 -14.25
CA PRO A 356 -16.57 -3.55 -15.11
C PRO A 356 -15.91 -2.56 -16.06
N SER A 357 -16.66 -1.57 -16.58
CA SER A 357 -16.12 -0.56 -17.49
C SER A 357 -15.12 0.36 -16.79
N LYS A 358 -15.41 0.73 -15.54
CA LYS A 358 -14.48 1.50 -14.70
C LYS A 358 -13.26 0.66 -14.31
N LEU A 359 -13.43 -0.63 -14.03
CA LEU A 359 -12.32 -1.54 -13.75
C LEU A 359 -11.38 -1.65 -14.95
N THR A 360 -11.89 -1.88 -16.16
CA THR A 360 -11.09 -1.86 -17.40
C THR A 360 -10.31 -0.56 -17.53
N ASN A 361 -10.98 0.59 -17.34
CA ASN A 361 -10.32 1.88 -17.46
C ASN A 361 -9.24 2.11 -16.38
N LEU A 362 -9.46 1.63 -15.15
CA LEU A 362 -8.45 1.66 -14.10
C LEU A 362 -7.24 0.80 -14.48
N LEU A 363 -7.47 -0.43 -14.96
CA LEU A 363 -6.39 -1.32 -15.42
C LEU A 363 -5.61 -0.74 -16.60
N ARG A 364 -6.30 -0.21 -17.61
CA ARG A 364 -5.66 0.46 -18.75
C ARG A 364 -4.75 1.59 -18.29
N ARG A 365 -5.23 2.42 -17.36
CA ARG A 365 -4.41 3.49 -16.76
C ARG A 365 -3.20 2.97 -15.97
N GLN A 366 -3.29 1.80 -15.34
CA GLN A 366 -2.15 1.19 -14.68
C GLN A 366 -1.15 0.62 -15.69
N PHE A 367 -1.60 0.03 -16.79
CA PHE A 367 -0.75 -0.64 -17.78
C PHE A 367 -0.11 0.30 -18.82
N ASN A 368 -0.68 1.48 -19.04
CA ASN A 368 -0.16 2.49 -19.97
C ASN A 368 1.03 3.28 -19.41
N ASP A 369 1.50 2.94 -18.21
CA ASP A 369 2.73 3.48 -17.66
C ASP A 369 3.93 2.82 -18.38
N GLU A 370 4.80 3.62 -19.01
CA GLU A 370 5.89 3.20 -19.92
C GLU A 370 6.86 2.15 -19.30
N HIS A 371 6.82 2.01 -17.99
CA HIS A 371 7.68 1.14 -17.19
C HIS A 371 7.22 -0.33 -17.11
N PHE A 372 6.16 -0.73 -17.81
CA PHE A 372 5.64 -2.11 -17.79
C PHE A 372 6.65 -3.15 -18.35
N PHE A 373 7.59 -2.75 -19.21
CA PHE A 373 8.46 -3.68 -19.94
C PHE A 373 9.58 -4.33 -19.12
N VAL A 374 9.75 -3.96 -17.85
CA VAL A 374 10.77 -4.63 -17.03
C VAL A 374 10.21 -5.89 -16.39
N SER A 375 10.53 -7.01 -17.04
CA SER A 375 10.42 -8.41 -16.60
C SER A 375 10.18 -8.60 -15.09
N THR A 376 8.91 -8.65 -14.69
CA THR A 376 8.46 -9.09 -13.35
C THR A 376 8.54 -10.61 -13.15
N ARG A 377 9.20 -11.32 -14.07
CA ARG A 377 9.33 -12.79 -14.12
C ARG A 377 9.81 -13.43 -12.81
N GLU A 378 10.44 -12.65 -11.92
CA GLU A 378 10.71 -13.09 -10.55
C GLU A 378 9.49 -12.82 -9.66
N ASP A 379 8.68 -13.88 -9.46
CA ASP A 379 7.60 -14.00 -8.48
C ASP A 379 7.81 -13.08 -7.25
N TRP A 380 6.99 -12.04 -7.14
CA TRP A 380 7.21 -10.88 -6.27
C TRP A 380 7.35 -11.24 -4.78
N LEU A 381 6.24 -11.43 -4.06
CA LEU A 381 6.24 -11.97 -2.69
C LEU A 381 6.03 -13.51 -2.67
N ASP A 382 5.50 -14.08 -3.76
CA ASP A 382 5.17 -15.52 -3.85
C ASP A 382 6.41 -16.43 -3.83
N SER A 383 7.48 -16.07 -4.57
CA SER A 383 8.76 -16.80 -4.50
C SER A 383 9.51 -16.48 -3.24
N VAL A 384 9.31 -15.31 -2.65
CA VAL A 384 9.97 -14.91 -1.40
C VAL A 384 9.44 -15.73 -0.24
N ALA A 385 8.12 -15.95 -0.13
CA ALA A 385 7.53 -16.84 0.87
C ALA A 385 8.00 -18.30 0.69
N SER A 386 8.03 -18.79 -0.55
CA SER A 386 8.53 -20.14 -0.88
C SER A 386 10.03 -20.29 -0.59
N SER A 387 10.81 -19.25 -0.88
CA SER A 387 12.23 -19.19 -0.59
C SER A 387 12.49 -19.04 0.90
N TYR A 388 11.68 -18.29 1.65
CA TYR A 388 11.80 -18.10 3.09
C TYR A 388 11.61 -19.42 3.84
N ALA A 389 10.59 -20.20 3.48
CA ALA A 389 10.39 -21.55 4.00
C ALA A 389 11.56 -22.51 3.67
N THR A 390 12.33 -22.21 2.63
CA THR A 390 13.55 -22.96 2.24
C THR A 390 14.81 -22.37 2.89
N TRP A 391 14.85 -21.06 3.12
CA TRP A 391 15.91 -20.29 3.76
C TRP A 391 15.98 -20.58 5.26
N ASP A 392 14.83 -20.60 5.94
CA ASP A 392 14.69 -20.92 7.35
C ASP A 392 15.23 -22.34 7.67
N ARG A 393 15.01 -23.29 6.75
CA ARG A 393 15.57 -24.66 6.86
C ARG A 393 17.09 -24.73 6.74
N ASN A 394 17.72 -23.74 6.12
CA ASN A 394 19.14 -23.77 5.74
C ASN A 394 20.01 -22.80 6.56
N MET A 395 19.44 -22.03 7.50
CA MET A 395 20.22 -21.22 8.43
C MET A 395 20.89 -22.11 9.50
N PRO A 396 22.16 -21.86 9.85
CA PRO A 396 22.73 -22.44 11.06
C PRO A 396 21.91 -21.95 12.25
N ARG A 397 21.32 -22.89 13.00
CA ARG A 397 20.52 -22.63 14.19
C ARG A 397 21.36 -21.85 15.21
N ALA A 398 21.31 -20.53 15.17
CA ALA A 398 21.60 -19.73 16.35
C ALA A 398 20.48 -19.97 17.37
N PRO A 399 20.76 -19.95 18.68
CA PRO A 399 19.82 -20.36 19.72
C PRO A 399 18.77 -19.27 19.97
N LEU A 400 17.85 -19.06 19.03
CA LEU A 400 16.75 -18.10 19.17
C LEU A 400 15.39 -18.61 18.66
N ALA A 401 15.26 -19.89 18.29
CA ALA A 401 14.00 -20.38 17.68
C ALA A 401 13.65 -21.82 18.06
N ASP A 402 13.29 -22.07 19.32
CA ASP A 402 12.56 -23.29 19.70
C ASP A 402 11.02 -23.12 19.64
N ASN A 403 10.51 -21.88 19.58
CA ASN A 403 9.06 -21.61 19.58
C ASN A 403 8.39 -21.60 18.17
N PHE A 404 9.16 -21.81 17.09
CA PHE A 404 8.69 -21.57 15.71
C PHE A 404 8.19 -22.82 14.97
N LEU A 405 8.46 -24.03 15.48
CA LEU A 405 8.25 -25.29 14.73
C LEU A 405 6.79 -25.78 14.68
N THR A 406 5.90 -25.25 15.51
CA THR A 406 4.50 -25.70 15.62
C THR A 406 3.57 -24.92 14.68
N VAL A 407 3.64 -23.58 14.66
CA VAL A 407 2.67 -22.74 13.93
C VAL A 407 2.82 -22.82 12.40
N SER A 408 4.05 -22.89 11.88
CA SER A 408 4.31 -22.98 10.43
C SER A 408 3.91 -24.35 9.83
N ARG A 409 3.95 -25.41 10.65
CA ARG A 409 3.47 -26.74 10.25
C ARG A 409 1.96 -26.76 10.08
N ASP A 410 1.24 -26.19 11.04
CA ASP A 410 -0.23 -26.17 11.02
C ASP A 410 -0.76 -25.36 9.81
N ALA A 411 -0.15 -24.22 9.48
CA ALA A 411 -0.53 -23.43 8.31
C ALA A 411 -0.25 -24.14 6.97
N GLN A 412 0.88 -24.88 6.86
CA GLN A 412 1.19 -25.66 5.66
C GLN A 412 0.29 -26.89 5.51
N ASP A 413 -0.12 -27.50 6.61
CA ASP A 413 -1.01 -28.66 6.61
C ASP A 413 -2.47 -28.24 6.29
N VAL A 414 -2.93 -27.06 6.73
CA VAL A 414 -4.18 -26.44 6.28
C VAL A 414 -4.16 -26.19 4.76
N ARG A 415 -3.07 -25.61 4.24
CA ARG A 415 -2.91 -25.34 2.79
C ARG A 415 -2.90 -26.63 1.95
N ARG A 416 -2.33 -27.73 2.47
CA ARG A 416 -2.42 -29.04 1.82
C ARG A 416 -3.84 -29.59 1.85
N ALA A 417 -4.54 -29.49 2.99
CA ALA A 417 -5.90 -29.98 3.12
C ALA A 417 -6.86 -29.27 2.14
N GLU A 418 -6.69 -27.96 1.94
CA GLU A 418 -7.45 -27.18 0.95
C GLU A 418 -7.19 -27.65 -0.48
N LEU A 419 -5.93 -27.81 -0.89
CA LEU A 419 -5.56 -28.30 -2.23
C LEU A 419 -6.13 -29.71 -2.51
N TYR A 420 -6.09 -30.60 -1.52
CA TYR A 420 -6.71 -31.92 -1.64
C TYR A 420 -8.25 -31.85 -1.75
N SER A 421 -8.89 -30.92 -1.03
CA SER A 421 -10.35 -30.75 -1.09
C SER A 421 -10.82 -30.22 -2.45
N VAL A 422 -10.07 -29.30 -3.07
CA VAL A 422 -10.36 -28.73 -4.38
C VAL A 422 -10.16 -29.77 -5.49
N ALA A 423 -9.08 -30.56 -5.41
CA ALA A 423 -8.84 -31.66 -6.33
C ALA A 423 -9.94 -32.73 -6.28
N ARG A 424 -10.44 -33.06 -5.08
CA ARG A 424 -11.50 -34.05 -4.89
C ARG A 424 -12.87 -33.59 -5.39
N ARG A 425 -13.15 -32.27 -5.37
CA ARG A 425 -14.37 -31.70 -5.98
C ARG A 425 -14.33 -31.69 -7.51
N ARG A 426 -13.14 -31.53 -8.11
CA ARG A 426 -12.95 -31.61 -9.58
C ARG A 426 -12.96 -33.04 -10.13
N ALA A 427 -12.65 -34.03 -9.30
CA ALA A 427 -12.54 -35.43 -9.70
C ALA A 427 -13.82 -36.27 -9.53
N ARG A 428 -15.01 -35.67 -9.29
CA ARG A 428 -16.29 -36.39 -9.39
C ARG A 428 -16.86 -36.20 -10.80
N PRO A 429 -16.77 -37.19 -11.70
CA PRO A 429 -17.58 -37.19 -12.92
C PRO A 429 -19.04 -37.38 -12.51
N GLY A 430 -19.95 -36.68 -13.18
CA GLY A 430 -21.38 -36.79 -12.95
C GLY A 430 -21.83 -38.25 -13.00
N GLY A 431 -22.29 -38.75 -11.84
CA GLY A 431 -23.10 -39.95 -11.78
C GLY A 431 -24.44 -39.61 -12.40
N GLY A 432 -24.72 -40.21 -13.55
CA GLY A 432 -25.95 -40.04 -14.28
C GLY A 432 -27.14 -40.57 -13.49
N ASP A 433 -28.21 -39.79 -13.53
CA ASP A 433 -29.57 -40.27 -13.31
C ASP A 433 -29.92 -41.33 -14.37
N GLY A 434 -30.45 -42.47 -13.92
CA GLY A 434 -30.93 -43.52 -14.81
C GLY A 434 -31.42 -44.76 -14.06
N LEU A 435 -32.75 -44.82 -13.89
CA LEU A 435 -33.65 -45.88 -13.40
C LEU A 435 -33.84 -46.04 -11.88
#